data_AF-A0A2A9K3J9-F1
#
_entry.id   AF-A0A2A9K3J9-F1
#
_cell.length_a   1.000
_cell.length_b   1.000
_cell.length_c   1.000
_cell.angle_alpha   90.00
_cell.angle_beta   90.00
_cell.angle_gamma   90.00
#
_symmetry.space_group_name_H-M   'P 1'
#
loop_
_entity.id
_entity.type
_entity.pdbx_description
1 polymer ?
#
loop_
_entity_poly.entity_id
_entity_poly.type
_entity_poly.pdbx_seq_one_letter_code
_entity_poly.pdbx_strand_id
1 'polypeptide(L)' 'MTHHENHDRQDLAAGETYLIHVLETSDPPGNPDHYRITDAVEAHHEATGSYDVEAAGIDVARDLLARHAK' A
#
# COMPACT_ATOMS: atom_id res chain seq x y z
N MET A 1 -24.84 -3.80 8.52
CA MET A 1 -23.55 -3.79 7.82
C MET A 1 -22.92 -2.44 8.10
N THR A 2 -21.83 -2.49 8.85
CA THR A 2 -21.34 -1.39 9.69
C THR A 2 -20.55 -0.40 8.83
N HIS A 3 -20.79 0.90 9.03
CA HIS A 3 -20.10 2.00 8.33
C HIS A 3 -18.57 1.89 8.40
N HIS A 4 -18.05 1.21 9.42
CA HIS A 4 -16.63 0.94 9.64
C HIS A 4 -16.02 0.07 8.53
N GLU A 5 -16.60 -1.10 8.24
CA GLU A 5 -16.05 -2.05 7.25
C GLU A 5 -15.98 -1.48 5.82
N ASN A 6 -16.85 -0.53 5.48
CA ASN A 6 -16.82 0.12 4.18
C ASN A 6 -15.69 1.15 4.12
N HIS A 7 -15.49 1.91 5.20
CA HIS A 7 -14.39 2.85 5.33
C HIS A 7 -13.04 2.13 5.27
N ASP A 8 -12.87 1.02 6.01
CA ASP A 8 -11.63 0.23 6.00
C ASP A 8 -11.28 -0.29 4.60
N ARG A 9 -12.29 -0.74 3.83
CA ARG A 9 -12.06 -1.17 2.43
C ARG A 9 -11.69 -0.03 1.49
N GLN A 10 -12.25 1.16 1.72
CA GLN A 10 -11.92 2.33 0.91
C GLN A 10 -10.49 2.82 1.21
N ASP A 11 -10.10 2.80 2.49
CA ASP A 11 -8.76 3.17 2.94
C ASP A 11 -7.70 2.18 2.44
N LEU A 12 -8.00 0.87 2.52
CA LEU A 12 -7.17 -0.19 1.92
C LEU A 12 -6.96 0.04 0.43
N ALA A 13 -8.04 0.25 -0.33
CA ALA A 13 -7.94 0.48 -1.77
C ALA A 13 -7.16 1.76 -2.13
N ALA A 14 -7.23 2.79 -1.29
CA ALA A 14 -6.43 4.01 -1.45
C ALA A 14 -4.93 3.72 -1.23
N GLY A 15 -4.57 2.99 -0.17
CA GLY A 15 -3.20 2.55 0.09
C GLY A 15 -2.63 1.68 -1.03
N GLU A 16 -3.43 0.74 -1.56
CA GLU A 16 -3.05 -0.11 -2.70
C GLU A 16 -2.78 0.73 -3.95
N THR A 17 -3.68 1.69 -4.25
CA THR A 17 -3.53 2.60 -5.38
C THR A 17 -2.26 3.44 -5.27
N TYR A 18 -1.93 3.93 -4.08
CA TYR A 18 -0.72 4.70 -3.84
C TYR A 18 0.55 3.86 -4.06
N LEU A 19 0.59 2.61 -3.58
CA LEU A 19 1.73 1.72 -3.83
C LEU A 19 1.91 1.42 -5.32
N ILE A 20 0.82 1.22 -6.07
CA ILE A 20 0.89 1.07 -7.54
C ILE A 20 1.44 2.34 -8.16
N HIS A 21 0.95 3.51 -7.75
CA HIS A 21 1.43 4.80 -8.25
C HIS A 21 2.93 5.00 -8.03
N VAL A 22 3.46 4.61 -6.86
CA VAL A 22 4.89 4.64 -6.56
C VAL A 22 5.69 3.75 -7.52
N LEU A 23 5.17 2.57 -7.88
CA LEU A 23 5.83 1.68 -8.85
C LEU A 23 5.78 2.27 -10.27
N GLU A 24 4.65 2.81 -10.70
CA GLU A 24 4.49 3.43 -12.02
C GLU A 24 5.36 4.68 -12.20
N THR A 25 5.59 5.43 -11.12
CA THR A 25 6.42 6.66 -11.12
C THR A 25 7.89 6.39 -10.81
N SER A 26 8.27 5.15 -10.48
CA SER A 26 9.67 4.75 -10.31
C SER A 26 10.42 4.70 -11.64
N ASP A 27 11.74 4.89 -11.60
CA ASP A 27 12.62 4.73 -12.77
C ASP A 27 13.67 3.64 -12.53
N PRO A 28 13.62 2.50 -13.25
CA PRO A 28 12.57 2.11 -14.21
C PRO A 28 11.21 1.83 -13.52
N PRO A 29 10.08 1.90 -14.26
CA PRO A 29 8.76 1.58 -13.71
C PRO A 29 8.72 0.14 -13.18
N GLY A 30 8.25 -0.02 -11.96
CA GLY A 30 8.09 -1.32 -11.32
C GLY A 30 6.81 -2.02 -11.79
N ASN A 31 6.85 -3.34 -11.93
CA ASN A 31 5.64 -4.11 -12.24
C ASN A 31 4.87 -4.43 -10.93
N PRO A 32 3.65 -3.92 -10.71
CA PRO A 32 2.85 -4.22 -9.52
C PRO A 32 2.58 -5.72 -9.33
N ASP A 33 2.54 -6.51 -10.40
CA ASP A 33 2.36 -7.96 -10.31
C ASP A 33 3.50 -8.67 -9.57
N HIS A 34 4.67 -8.06 -9.46
CA HIS A 34 5.81 -8.62 -8.75
C HIS A 34 5.72 -8.44 -7.22
N TYR A 35 4.68 -7.75 -6.73
CA TYR A 35 4.52 -7.40 -5.32
C TYR A 35 3.18 -7.90 -4.78
N ARG A 36 3.13 -8.22 -3.49
CA ARG A 36 1.89 -8.48 -2.76
C ARG A 36 1.37 -7.16 -2.17
N ILE A 37 0.76 -6.34 -3.03
CA ILE A 37 0.37 -4.96 -2.68
C ILE A 37 -0.63 -4.93 -1.52
N THR A 38 -1.68 -5.75 -1.56
CA THR A 38 -2.67 -5.83 -0.48
C THR A 38 -2.02 -6.20 0.85
N ASP A 39 -1.18 -7.24 0.85
CA ASP A 39 -0.42 -7.73 2.01
C ASP A 39 0.49 -6.63 2.60
N ALA A 40 1.11 -5.82 1.73
CA ALA A 40 1.96 -4.69 2.14
C ALA A 40 1.18 -3.57 2.84
N VAL A 41 -0.02 -3.26 2.33
CA VAL A 41 -0.90 -2.22 2.90
C VAL A 41 -1.52 -2.72 4.22
N GLU A 42 -1.89 -4.00 4.28
CA GLU A 42 -2.35 -4.64 5.52
C GLU A 42 -1.24 -4.65 6.58
N ALA A 43 -0.01 -5.03 6.22
CA ALA A 43 1.13 -5.00 7.14
C ALA A 43 1.44 -3.58 7.64
N HIS A 44 1.26 -2.55 6.80
CA HIS A 44 1.38 -1.15 7.22
C HIS A 44 0.31 -0.78 8.25
N HIS A 45 -0.94 -1.17 8.00
CA HIS A 45 -2.04 -0.96 8.93
C HIS A 45 -1.84 -1.71 10.25
N GLU A 46 -1.36 -2.96 10.23
CA GLU A 46 -1.03 -3.68 11.46
C GLU A 46 0.08 -2.99 12.29
N ALA A 47 1.05 -2.35 11.62
CA ALA A 47 2.15 -1.66 12.28
C ALA A 47 1.78 -0.26 12.80
N THR A 48 0.89 0.46 12.11
CA THR A 48 0.63 1.90 12.38
C THR A 48 -0.81 2.21 12.79
N GLY A 49 -1.75 1.30 12.53
CA GLY A 49 -3.18 1.50 12.70
C GLY A 49 -3.83 2.31 11.57
N SER A 50 -3.17 2.51 10.43
CA SER A 50 -3.70 3.26 9.27
C SER A 50 -3.32 2.58 7.95
N TYR A 51 -4.21 2.64 6.96
CA TYR A 51 -3.92 2.20 5.59
C TYR A 51 -3.29 3.31 4.74
N ASP A 52 -3.14 4.52 5.29
CA ASP A 52 -2.61 5.69 4.59
C ASP A 52 -1.07 5.62 4.47
N VAL A 53 -0.62 4.81 3.51
CA VAL A 53 0.80 4.70 3.15
C VAL A 53 1.34 6.01 2.55
N GLU A 54 0.48 6.83 1.95
CA GLU A 54 0.86 8.14 1.41
C GLU A 54 1.32 9.08 2.52
N ALA A 55 0.57 9.14 3.63
CA ALA A 55 0.94 9.91 4.82
C ALA A 55 2.26 9.42 5.46
N ALA A 56 2.58 8.12 5.34
CA ALA A 56 3.85 7.57 5.81
C ALA A 56 5.05 7.93 4.91
N GLY A 57 4.79 8.29 3.65
CA GLY A 57 5.77 8.80 2.71
C GLY A 57 6.36 7.76 1.75
N ILE A 58 7.03 8.26 0.71
CA ILE A 58 7.54 7.44 -0.40
C ILE A 58 8.61 6.43 0.02
N ASP A 59 9.46 6.76 1.00
CA ASP A 59 10.50 5.83 1.48
C ASP A 59 9.88 4.62 2.18
N VAL A 60 8.82 4.83 2.96
CA VAL A 60 8.06 3.75 3.61
C VAL A 60 7.35 2.90 2.57
N ALA A 61 6.72 3.51 1.57
CA ALA A 61 6.08 2.80 0.47
C ALA A 61 7.06 1.87 -0.26
N ARG A 62 8.28 2.36 -0.56
CA ARG A 62 9.32 1.57 -1.25
C ARG A 62 9.86 0.44 -0.38
N ASP A 63 10.06 0.68 0.91
CA ASP A 63 10.47 -0.37 1.86
C ASP A 63 9.37 -1.44 2.03
N LEU A 64 8.10 -1.05 2.14
CA LEU A 64 6.96 -1.97 2.17
C LEU A 64 6.90 -2.84 0.92
N LEU A 65 7.03 -2.22 -0.26
CA LEU A 65 7.10 -2.93 -1.53
C LEU A 65 8.28 -3.91 -1.56
N ALA A 66 9.48 -3.49 -1.14
CA ALA A 66 10.66 -4.35 -1.10
C ALA A 66 10.48 -5.57 -0.18
N ARG A 67 9.82 -5.40 0.97
CA ARG A 67 9.53 -6.50 1.92
C ARG A 67 8.48 -7.48 1.39
N HIS A 68 7.59 -7.02 0.52
CA HIS A 68 6.47 -7.80 -0.02
C HIS A 68 6.64 -8.12 -1.51
N ALA A 69 7.88 -8.21 -2.00
CA ALA A 69 8.18 -8.77 -3.32
C ALA A 69 7.85 -10.27 -3.36
N LYS A 70 7.34 -10.75 -4.50
CA LYS A 70 6.99 -12.17 -4.73
C LYS A 70 8.18 -13.04 -5.10
#